data_AF-A0AAV4CS12-F1
#
_entry.id   AF-A0AAV4CS12-F1
#
_cell.length_a   1.000
_cell.length_b   1.000
_cell.length_c   1.000
_cell.angle_alpha   90.00
_cell.angle_beta   90.00
_cell.angle_gamma   90.00
#
_symmetry.space_group_name_H-M   'P 1'
#
loop_
_entity.id
_entity.type
_entity.pdbx_description
1 polymer ?
#
loop_
_entity_poly.entity_id
_entity_poly.type
_entity_poly.pdbx_seq_one_letter_code
_entity_poly.pdbx_strand_id
1 'polypeptide(L)'
;MLTTVLIAENKEDLQKLLNIIEEESRKKGLKLNSKMTEVMVISRKQESPKCDIFINKVKLKQTEKFKYLGTIISNDGKTNREISARTAQAKINFQKMKTILTNKHIFIEMRKRALQCYKEPVLMYGCEAWTISK
;
A
#
# COMPACT_ATOMS: atom_id res chain seq x y z
N MET A 1 15.57 -5.85 1.32
CA MET A 1 14.32 -6.63 1.17
C MET A 1 13.72 -6.20 -0.16
N LEU A 2 13.73 -7.07 -1.17
CA LEU A 2 13.20 -6.73 -2.50
C LEU A 2 11.69 -6.98 -2.49
N THR A 3 10.89 -5.96 -2.79
CA THR A 3 9.44 -6.09 -2.93
C THR A 3 9.12 -6.16 -4.42
N THR A 4 8.67 -7.31 -4.88
CA THR A 4 8.26 -7.52 -6.28
C THR A 4 6.75 -7.70 -6.32
N VAL A 5 6.08 -7.03 -7.25
CA VAL A 5 4.64 -7.16 -7.50
C VAL A 5 4.45 -7.93 -8.80
N LEU A 6 3.58 -8.94 -8.77
CA LEU A 6 3.19 -9.72 -9.93
C LEU A 6 1.74 -9.43 -10.25
N ILE A 7 1.46 -9.15 -11.52
CA ILE A 7 0.14 -8.81 -12.02
C ILE A 7 -0.15 -9.73 -13.18
N ALA A 8 -1.30 -10.37 -13.15
CA ALA A 8 -1.83 -11.20 -14.22
C ALA A 8 -3.36 -11.07 -14.23
N GLU A 9 -3.97 -11.25 -15.40
CA GLU A 9 -5.43 -11.20 -15.57
C GLU A 9 -6.13 -12.46 -15.05
N ASN A 10 -5.40 -13.58 -15.07
CA ASN A 10 -5.92 -14.92 -14.79
C ASN A 10 -5.14 -15.60 -13.67
N LYS A 11 -5.82 -16.47 -12.92
CA LYS A 11 -5.22 -17.24 -11.82
C LYS A 11 -4.09 -18.14 -12.30
N GLU A 12 -4.31 -18.82 -13.43
CA GLU A 12 -3.37 -19.78 -14.01
C GLU A 12 -2.05 -19.10 -14.37
N ASP A 13 -2.12 -17.91 -14.95
CA ASP A 13 -0.94 -17.16 -15.37
C ASP A 13 -0.22 -16.54 -14.17
N LEU A 14 -0.95 -16.07 -13.16
CA LEU A 14 -0.34 -15.64 -11.89
C LEU A 14 0.43 -16.78 -11.23
N GLN A 15 -0.12 -18.00 -11.22
CA GLN A 15 0.55 -19.18 -10.67
C GLN A 15 1.81 -19.56 -11.46
N LYS A 16 1.76 -19.49 -12.80
CA LYS A 16 2.94 -19.74 -13.66
C LYS A 16 4.05 -18.71 -13.39
N LEU A 17 3.71 -17.42 -13.38
CA LEU A 17 4.67 -16.34 -13.10
C LEU A 17 5.33 -16.51 -11.73
N LEU A 18 4.53 -16.87 -10.71
CA LEU A 18 5.03 -17.10 -9.38
C LEU A 18 6.00 -18.29 -9.32
N ASN A 19 5.70 -19.38 -10.03
CA ASN A 19 6.57 -20.56 -10.10
C ASN A 19 7.91 -20.23 -10.78
N ILE A 20 7.88 -19.48 -11.88
CA ILE A 20 9.09 -19.03 -12.58
C ILE A 20 9.96 -18.19 -11.64
N ILE A 21 9.36 -17.25 -10.92
CA ILE A 21 10.08 -16.39 -9.99
C ILE A 21 10.62 -17.18 -8.80
N GLU A 22 9.90 -18.17 -8.29
CA GLU A 22 10.39 -19.07 -7.24
C GLU A 22 11.64 -19.83 -7.71
N GLU A 23 11.59 -20.38 -8.92
CA GLU A 23 12.70 -21.13 -9.48
C GLU A 23 13.93 -20.24 -9.72
N GLU A 24 13.75 -19.08 -10.36
CA GLU A 24 14.84 -18.13 -10.64
C GLU A 24 15.41 -17.51 -9.36
N SER A 25 14.55 -17.23 -8.37
CA SER A 25 15.00 -16.77 -7.05
C SER A 25 15.86 -17.84 -6.37
N ARG A 26 15.42 -19.10 -6.42
CA ARG A 26 16.15 -20.24 -5.82
C ARG A 26 17.52 -20.43 -6.48
N LYS A 27 17.61 -20.31 -7.81
CA LYS A 27 18.90 -20.34 -8.55
C LYS A 27 19.88 -19.26 -8.07
N LYS A 28 19.36 -18.10 -7.64
CA LYS A 28 20.13 -16.99 -7.09
C LYS A 28 20.33 -17.06 -5.56
N GLY A 29 19.94 -18.17 -4.92
CA GLY A 29 20.04 -18.36 -3.47
C GLY A 29 19.01 -17.57 -2.65
N LEU A 30 17.97 -17.03 -3.30
CA LEU A 30 16.88 -16.31 -2.65
C LEU A 30 15.69 -17.26 -2.39
N LYS A 31 15.06 -17.10 -1.23
CA LYS A 31 13.86 -17.88 -0.85
C LYS A 31 12.66 -16.95 -0.67
N LEU A 32 11.57 -17.26 -1.36
CA LEU A 32 10.30 -16.55 -1.17
C LEU A 32 9.73 -16.86 0.22
N ASN A 33 9.30 -15.82 0.92
CA ASN A 33 8.66 -15.96 2.23
C ASN A 33 7.14 -16.08 2.06
N SER A 34 6.64 -17.31 1.99
CA SER A 34 5.21 -17.61 1.83
C SER A 34 4.31 -16.99 2.91
N LYS A 35 4.84 -16.67 4.10
CA LYS A 35 4.08 -16.01 5.17
C LYS A 35 3.88 -14.51 4.90
N MET A 36 4.82 -13.88 4.21
CA MET A 36 4.74 -12.45 3.86
C MET A 36 4.14 -12.22 2.48
N THR A 37 4.21 -13.20 1.58
CA THR A 37 3.59 -13.11 0.27
C THR A 37 2.07 -13.25 0.41
N GLU A 38 1.36 -12.18 0.09
CA GLU A 38 -0.11 -12.14 0.06
C GLU A 38 -0.58 -12.04 -1.41
N VAL A 39 -1.77 -12.56 -1.67
CA VAL A 39 -2.44 -12.47 -2.97
C VAL A 39 -3.66 -11.56 -2.83
N MET A 40 -3.92 -10.73 -3.82
CA MET A 40 -5.08 -9.87 -3.85
C MET A 40 -5.73 -9.97 -5.22
N VAL A 41 -7.06 -10.13 -5.25
CA VAL A 41 -7.84 -10.10 -6.47
C VAL A 41 -8.50 -8.75 -6.57
N ILE A 42 -8.19 -7.99 -7.61
CA ILE A 42 -8.83 -6.70 -7.84
C ILE A 42 -10.06 -6.94 -8.73
N SER A 43 -11.25 -6.63 -8.23
CA SER A 43 -12.49 -6.79 -8.97
C SER A 43 -13.50 -5.72 -8.57
N ARG A 44 -14.32 -5.28 -9.54
CA ARG A 44 -15.47 -4.40 -9.28
C ARG A 44 -16.68 -5.15 -8.73
N LYS A 45 -16.63 -6.49 -8.70
CA LYS A 45 -17.71 -7.33 -8.15
C LYS A 45 -17.75 -7.22 -6.63
N GLN A 46 -18.95 -7.35 -6.06
CA GLN A 46 -19.18 -7.21 -4.62
C GLN A 46 -18.45 -8.28 -3.80
N GLU A 47 -18.32 -9.49 -4.36
CA GLU A 47 -17.50 -10.57 -3.80
C GLU A 47 -16.29 -10.82 -4.71
N SER A 48 -15.09 -10.78 -4.12
CA SER A 48 -13.88 -11.17 -4.83
C SER A 48 -13.86 -12.69 -5.00
N PRO A 49 -13.62 -13.22 -6.22
CA PRO A 49 -13.54 -14.66 -6.41
C PRO A 49 -12.38 -15.25 -5.60
N LYS A 50 -12.54 -16.51 -5.18
CA LYS A 50 -11.47 -17.24 -4.50
C LYS A 50 -10.32 -17.49 -5.47
N CYS A 51 -9.13 -17.00 -5.13
CA CYS A 51 -7.91 -17.16 -5.90
C CYS A 51 -6.88 -17.95 -5.09
N ASP A 52 -6.94 -19.27 -5.23
CA ASP A 52 -6.07 -20.19 -4.52
C ASP A 52 -4.74 -20.34 -5.24
N ILE A 53 -3.75 -19.55 -4.82
CA ILE A 53 -2.37 -19.58 -5.30
C ILE A 53 -1.48 -20.30 -4.28
N PHE A 54 -0.52 -21.09 -4.77
CA PHE A 54 0.35 -21.90 -3.93
C PHE A 54 1.83 -21.62 -4.21
N ILE A 55 2.66 -21.60 -3.17
CA ILE A 55 4.12 -21.65 -3.28
C ILE A 55 4.57 -22.89 -2.51
N ASN A 56 5.30 -23.81 -3.16
CA ASN A 56 5.82 -25.01 -2.50
C ASN A 56 4.74 -25.79 -1.71
N LYS A 57 3.54 -25.93 -2.31
CA LYS A 57 2.33 -26.53 -1.71
C LYS A 57 1.72 -25.78 -0.53
N VAL A 58 2.26 -24.61 -0.16
CA VAL A 58 1.68 -23.72 0.85
C VAL A 58 0.73 -22.75 0.16
N LYS A 59 -0.54 -22.73 0.59
CA LYS A 59 -1.55 -21.78 0.11
C LYS A 59 -1.20 -20.37 0.59
N LEU A 60 -1.14 -19.41 -0.33
CA LEU A 60 -0.96 -18.01 0.01
C LEU A 60 -2.23 -17.41 0.59
N LYS A 61 -2.06 -16.43 1.49
CA LYS A 61 -3.18 -15.71 2.08
C LYS A 61 -3.76 -14.74 1.06
N GLN A 62 -5.05 -14.87 0.76
CA GLN A 62 -5.79 -13.87 0.00
C GLN A 62 -6.18 -12.72 0.94
N THR A 63 -5.87 -11.48 0.58
CA THR A 63 -6.19 -10.27 1.34
C THR A 63 -7.05 -9.31 0.53
N GLU A 64 -7.90 -8.54 1.21
CA GLU A 64 -8.71 -7.47 0.60
C GLU A 64 -8.00 -6.12 0.54
N LYS A 65 -6.98 -5.96 1.39
CA LYS A 65 -6.19 -4.73 1.46
C LYS A 65 -4.73 -5.07 1.64
N PHE A 66 -3.88 -4.35 0.92
CA PHE A 66 -2.44 -4.52 1.00
C PHE A 66 -1.76 -3.16 1.10
N LYS A 67 -0.76 -3.03 1.98
CA LYS A 67 0.01 -1.80 2.12
C LYS A 67 1.29 -1.91 1.30
N TYR A 68 1.31 -1.26 0.15
CA TYR A 68 2.46 -1.21 -0.75
C TYR A 68 3.14 0.15 -0.66
N LEU A 69 4.43 0.17 -0.28
CA LEU A 69 5.25 1.38 -0.17
C LEU A 69 4.62 2.53 0.66
N GLY A 70 3.74 2.20 1.61
CA GLY A 70 3.05 3.20 2.43
C GLY A 70 1.66 3.58 1.94
N THR A 71 1.23 3.10 0.77
CA THR A 71 -0.11 3.30 0.19
C THR A 71 -0.95 2.04 0.34
N ILE A 72 -2.19 2.18 0.76
CA ILE A 72 -3.16 1.08 0.87
C ILE A 72 -3.83 0.88 -0.48
N ILE A 73 -3.68 -0.32 -1.03
CA ILE A 73 -4.40 -0.77 -2.21
C ILE A 73 -5.53 -1.69 -1.72
N SER A 74 -6.74 -1.46 -2.25
CA SER A 74 -7.93 -2.23 -1.91
C SER A 74 -8.39 -3.07 -3.10
N ASN A 75 -8.98 -4.24 -2.82
CA ASN A 75 -9.50 -5.16 -3.81
C ASN A 75 -10.64 -4.58 -4.68
N ASP A 76 -11.41 -3.64 -4.14
CA ASP A 76 -12.47 -2.93 -4.86
C ASP A 76 -11.95 -1.86 -5.83
N GLY A 77 -10.63 -1.63 -5.85
CA GLY A 77 -9.98 -0.61 -6.66
C GLY A 77 -10.32 0.81 -6.23
N LYS A 78 -10.97 1.02 -5.09
CA LYS A 78 -11.35 2.34 -4.60
C LYS A 78 -10.25 2.93 -3.72
N THR A 79 -10.13 4.25 -3.79
CA THR A 79 -9.12 5.00 -3.03
C THR A 79 -9.63 5.48 -1.67
N ASN A 80 -10.94 5.38 -1.38
CA ASN A 80 -11.55 5.91 -0.16
C ASN A 80 -10.87 5.44 1.14
N ARG A 81 -10.46 4.16 1.19
CA ARG A 81 -9.76 3.59 2.34
C ARG A 81 -8.38 4.21 2.54
N GLU A 82 -7.67 4.46 1.45
CA GLU A 82 -6.36 5.10 1.47
C GLU A 82 -6.46 6.59 1.85
N ILE A 83 -7.39 7.33 1.25
CA ILE A 83 -7.66 8.74 1.59
C ILE A 83 -7.96 8.88 3.09
N SER A 84 -8.80 7.98 3.62
CA SER A 84 -9.14 7.96 5.05
C SER A 84 -7.92 7.69 5.92
N ALA A 85 -7.08 6.72 5.54
CA ALA A 85 -5.85 6.40 6.26
C ALA A 85 -4.84 7.56 6.22
N ARG A 86 -4.66 8.19 5.06
CA ARG A 86 -3.78 9.36 4.88
C ARG A 86 -4.25 10.56 5.70
N THR A 87 -5.56 10.81 5.72
CA THR A 87 -6.19 11.85 6.54
C THR A 87 -5.96 11.58 8.04
N ALA A 88 -6.11 10.34 8.50
CA ALA A 88 -5.84 9.96 9.88
C ALA A 88 -4.35 10.17 10.23
N GLN A 89 -3.43 9.78 9.34
CA GLN A 89 -2.00 9.99 9.53
C GLN A 89 -1.64 11.48 9.62
N ALA A 90 -2.23 12.30 8.73
CA ALA A 90 -2.07 13.75 8.75
C ALA A 90 -2.54 14.36 10.08
N LYS A 91 -3.69 13.91 10.60
CA LYS A 91 -4.21 14.33 11.92
C LYS A 91 -3.25 13.97 13.05
N ILE A 92 -2.78 12.72 13.11
CA ILE A 92 -1.84 12.26 14.14
C ILE A 92 -0.57 13.10 14.13
N ASN A 93 -0.02 13.35 12.94
CA ASN A 93 1.21 14.09 12.84
C ASN A 93 1.04 15.58 13.12
N PHE A 94 -0.10 16.16 12.73
CA PHE A 94 -0.46 17.52 13.11
C PHE A 94 -0.50 17.67 14.65
N GLN A 95 -1.06 16.67 15.36
CA GLN A 95 -1.03 16.65 16.82
C GLN A 95 0.39 16.57 17.39
N LYS A 96 1.31 15.84 16.75
CA LYS A 96 2.73 15.81 17.14
C LYS A 96 3.41 17.18 16.98
N MET A 97 2.98 17.99 16.00
CA MET A 97 3.50 19.35 15.78
C MET A 97 2.90 20.39 16.71
N LYS A 98 1.96 20.01 17.60
CA LYS A 98 1.30 20.94 18.53
C LYS A 98 2.30 21.80 19.29
N THR A 99 3.38 21.21 19.80
CA THR A 99 4.42 21.93 20.55
C THR A 99 5.06 23.07 19.77
N ILE A 100 5.33 22.87 18.48
CA ILE A 100 5.90 23.89 17.58
C ILE A 100 4.84 24.95 17.25
N LEU A 101 3.61 24.51 16.93
CA LEU A 101 2.53 25.41 16.51
C LEU A 101 2.01 26.30 17.66
N THR A 102 2.05 25.82 18.90
CA THR A 102 1.62 26.59 20.09
C THR A 102 2.75 27.33 20.78
N ASN A 103 4.00 27.22 20.31
CA ASN A 103 5.13 27.91 20.93
C ASN A 103 5.07 29.41 20.67
N LYS A 104 4.97 30.21 21.74
CA LYS A 104 4.94 31.67 21.68
C LYS A 104 6.30 32.29 21.30
N HIS A 105 7.39 31.56 21.51
CA HIS A 105 8.75 31.98 21.14
C HIS A 105 9.04 31.80 19.63
N ILE A 106 8.15 31.14 18.88
CA ILE A 106 8.29 30.98 17.43
C ILE A 106 7.43 32.01 16.71
N PHE A 107 8.03 32.76 15.80
CA PHE A 107 7.33 33.71 14.95
C PHE A 107 6.17 33.04 14.20
N ILE A 108 5.05 33.75 14.09
CA ILE A 108 3.84 33.23 13.43
C ILE A 108 4.12 32.84 11.96
N GLU A 109 4.98 33.59 11.28
CA GLU A 109 5.45 33.33 9.91
C GLU A 109 6.09 31.93 9.79
N MET A 110 6.99 31.59 10.72
CA MET A 110 7.67 30.30 10.74
C MET A 110 6.70 29.16 11.05
N ARG A 111 5.73 29.37 11.95
CA ARG A 111 4.69 28.38 12.24
C ARG A 111 3.79 28.13 11.03
N LYS A 112 3.42 29.17 10.29
CA LYS A 112 2.63 29.07 9.06
C LYS A 112 3.41 28.32 7.98
N ARG A 113 4.69 28.66 7.78
CA ARG A 113 5.57 27.97 6.82
C ARG A 113 5.75 26.49 7.18
N ALA A 114 5.99 26.18 8.45
CA ALA A 114 6.08 24.80 8.93
C ALA A 114 4.80 24.01 8.65
N LEU A 115 3.63 24.62 8.85
CA LEU A 115 2.36 23.98 8.53
C LEU A 115 2.18 23.74 7.02
N GLN A 116 2.51 24.72 6.17
CA GLN A 116 2.42 24.60 4.71
C GLN A 116 3.35 23.50 4.18
N CYS A 117 4.63 23.54 4.57
CA CYS A 117 5.63 22.54 4.18
C CYS A 117 5.27 21.13 4.65
N TYR A 118 4.43 21.00 5.68
CA TYR A 118 4.05 19.71 6.24
C TYR A 118 2.74 19.16 5.65
N LYS A 119 1.73 20.02 5.51
CA LYS A 119 0.38 19.63 5.08
C LYS A 119 0.40 19.04 3.67
N GLU A 120 1.09 19.69 2.75
CA GLU A 120 1.10 19.32 1.33
C GLU A 120 1.74 17.94 1.09
N PRO A 121 2.99 17.65 1.51
CA PRO A 121 3.59 16.34 1.21
C PRO A 121 2.88 15.19 1.93
N VAL A 122 2.33 15.42 3.12
CA VAL A 122 1.66 14.35 3.88
C VAL A 122 0.30 14.02 3.32
N LEU A 123 -0.45 14.99 2.81
CA LEU A 123 -1.74 14.72 2.16
C LEU A 123 -1.60 14.29 0.71
N MET A 124 -0.62 14.84 -0.02
CA MET A 124 -0.46 14.61 -1.46
C MET A 124 0.29 13.32 -1.79
N TYR A 125 0.95 12.68 -0.83
CA TYR A 125 1.68 11.45 -1.09
C TYR A 125 0.76 10.32 -1.57
N GLY A 126 1.03 9.82 -2.77
CA GLY A 126 0.28 8.74 -3.40
C GLY A 126 -1.00 9.21 -4.09
N CYS A 127 -1.30 10.52 -4.12
CA CYS A 127 -2.46 11.07 -4.82
C CYS A 127 -2.41 10.80 -6.33
N GLU A 128 -1.21 10.71 -6.91
CA GLU A 128 -1.02 10.34 -8.32
C GLU A 128 -1.54 8.94 -8.66
N ALA A 129 -1.67 8.05 -7.68
CA ALA A 129 -2.19 6.70 -7.85
C ALA A 129 -3.69 6.60 -7.53
N TRP A 130 -4.35 7.70 -7.17
CA TRP A 130 -5.75 7.71 -6.78
C TRP A 130 -6.65 7.60 -8.00
N THR A 131 -7.68 6.78 -7.88
CA THR A 131 -8.71 6.66 -8.91
C THR A 131 -9.56 7.91 -8.91
N ILE A 132 -9.66 8.58 -10.06
CA ILE A 132 -10.61 9.68 -10.25
C ILE A 132 -12.01 9.05 -10.30
N SER A 133 -12.81 9.27 -9.27
CA SER A 133 -14.24 8.98 -9.34
C SER A 133 -14.89 10.01 -10.26
N LYS A 134 -15.58 9.55 -11.30
CA LYS A 134 -16.50 10.38 -12.10
C LYS A 134 -17.78 10.64 -11.31
#